data_AF-A0A3Q3WLE4-F1
#
_entry.id   AF-A0A3Q3WLE4-F1
#
_cell.length_a   1.000
_cell.length_b   1.000
_cell.length_c   1.000
_cell.angle_alpha   90.00
_cell.angle_beta   90.00
_cell.angle_gamma   90.00
#
_symmetry.space_group_name_H-M   'P 1'
#
loop_
_entity.id
_entity.type
_entity.pdbx_description
1 polymer ?
#
loop_
_entity_poly.entity_id
_entity_poly.type
_entity_poly.pdbx_seq_one_letter_code
_entity_poly.pdbx_strand_id
1 'polypeptide(L)'
;MHFSLKLIGQGKTYKEVQKMIGCSAKMISNALKWRAKPETRGRKRKTTIKMDRRITRMAKAQPMISSRMIKDSLELPVSTVTVRRRLCEANLFTRIPRETWWLHTFHVCFIHLPSVCSRPLILGAPSALASPCLPPD
;
A
#
# COMPACT_ATOMS: atom_id res chain seq x y z
N MET A 1 9.30 -22.04 16.74
CA MET A 1 10.65 -22.55 16.36
C MET A 1 11.79 -22.04 17.26
N HIS A 2 11.58 -20.98 18.06
CA HIS A 2 12.64 -20.43 18.92
C HIS A 2 13.13 -21.41 20.00
N PHE A 3 12.22 -22.24 20.53
CA PHE A 3 12.55 -23.23 21.57
C PHE A 3 13.51 -24.33 21.09
N SER A 4 13.34 -24.81 19.86
CA SER A 4 14.20 -25.84 19.25
C SER A 4 15.64 -25.34 19.07
N LEU A 5 15.80 -24.07 18.68
CA LEU A 5 17.11 -23.44 18.50
C LEU A 5 17.85 -23.25 19.84
N LYS A 6 17.11 -22.92 20.92
CA LYS A 6 17.67 -22.79 22.26
C LYS A 6 18.25 -24.12 22.78
N LEU A 7 17.60 -25.25 22.49
CA LEU A 7 18.09 -26.58 22.88
C LEU A 7 19.33 -27.02 22.09
N ILE A 8 19.44 -26.61 20.84
CA ILE A 8 20.65 -26.86 20.02
C ILE A 8 21.82 -26.02 20.52
N GLY A 9 21.56 -24.78 20.97
CA GLY A 9 22.57 -23.95 21.65
C GLY A 9 23.07 -24.55 22.97
N GLN A 10 22.31 -25.45 23.59
CA GLN A 10 22.71 -26.23 24.78
C GLN A 10 23.46 -27.53 24.43
N GLY A 11 23.76 -27.79 23.15
CA GLY A 11 24.51 -28.96 22.71
C GLY A 11 23.69 -30.23 22.52
N LYS A 12 22.35 -30.17 22.59
CA LYS A 12 21.50 -31.35 22.38
C LYS A 12 21.49 -31.78 20.92
N THR A 13 21.46 -33.09 20.69
CA THR A 13 21.45 -33.66 19.34
C THR A 13 20.07 -33.51 18.69
N TYR A 14 20.03 -33.53 17.36
CA TYR A 14 18.77 -33.37 16.61
C TYR A 14 17.74 -34.46 16.93
N LYS A 15 18.18 -35.68 17.24
CA LYS A 15 17.29 -36.80 17.59
C LYS A 15 16.62 -36.60 18.95
N GLU A 16 17.32 -36.01 19.91
CA GLU A 16 16.77 -35.68 21.23
C GLU A 16 15.78 -34.53 21.15
N VAL A 17 16.11 -33.49 20.39
CA VAL A 17 15.21 -32.36 20.13
C VAL A 17 13.96 -32.81 19.39
N GLN A 18 14.09 -33.75 18.44
CA GLN A 18 12.97 -34.38 17.75
C GLN A 18 12.03 -35.12 18.72
N LYS A 19 12.58 -35.91 19.65
CA LYS A 19 11.78 -36.66 20.63
C LYS A 19 11.08 -35.75 21.66
N MET A 20 11.71 -34.66 22.08
CA MET A 20 11.13 -33.74 23.06
C MET A 20 10.03 -32.83 22.49
N ILE A 21 10.19 -32.35 21.25
CA ILE A 21 9.27 -31.37 20.65
C ILE A 21 8.25 -32.03 19.70
N GLY A 22 8.50 -33.27 19.26
CA GLY A 22 7.67 -33.92 18.24
C GLY A 22 7.84 -33.35 16.83
N CYS A 23 8.90 -32.57 16.60
CA CYS A 23 9.23 -32.02 15.28
C CYS A 23 10.16 -32.96 14.50
N SER A 24 10.00 -33.04 13.18
CA SER A 24 10.92 -33.79 12.31
C SER A 24 12.34 -33.20 12.37
N ALA A 25 13.38 -34.05 12.40
CA ALA A 25 14.79 -33.63 12.26
C ALA A 25 15.03 -32.75 11.02
N LYS A 26 14.26 -32.94 9.94
CA LYS A 26 14.35 -32.12 8.73
C LYS A 26 13.87 -30.68 8.96
N MET A 27 12.82 -30.50 9.78
CA MET A 27 12.36 -29.16 10.16
C MET A 27 13.37 -28.42 11.03
N ILE A 28 14.03 -29.14 11.94
CA ILE A 28 15.08 -28.58 12.81
C ILE A 28 16.28 -28.13 11.95
N SER A 29 16.74 -29.00 11.04
CA SER A 29 17.82 -28.67 10.11
C SER A 29 17.47 -27.49 9.18
N ASN A 30 16.24 -27.46 8.65
CA ASN A 30 15.78 -26.36 7.81
C ASN A 30 15.69 -25.04 8.58
N ALA A 31 15.21 -25.07 9.83
CA ALA A 31 15.10 -23.88 10.67
C ALA A 31 16.49 -23.32 11.02
N LEU A 32 17.49 -24.18 11.27
CA LEU A 32 18.88 -23.75 11.47
C LEU A 32 19.49 -23.11 10.21
N LYS A 33 19.18 -23.66 9.04
CA LYS A 33 19.65 -23.14 7.75
C LYS A 33 18.83 -21.95 7.25
N TRP A 34 17.69 -21.68 7.88
CA TRP A 34 16.76 -20.66 7.41
C TRP A 34 17.38 -19.28 7.58
N ARG A 35 17.24 -18.47 6.52
CA ARG A 35 17.60 -17.05 6.51
C ARG A 35 16.41 -16.26 6.00
N ALA A 36 16.27 -15.02 6.48
CA ALA A 36 15.26 -14.11 5.96
C ALA A 36 15.49 -13.91 4.45
N LYS A 37 14.52 -14.35 3.65
CA LYS A 37 14.47 -14.10 2.21
C LYS A 37 13.34 -13.11 1.95
N PRO A 38 13.49 -12.19 0.98
CA PRO A 38 12.37 -11.35 0.58
C PRO A 38 11.24 -12.25 0.05
N GLU A 39 10.02 -12.00 0.54
CA GLU A 39 8.85 -12.77 0.15
C GLU A 39 8.69 -12.69 -1.38
N THR A 40 8.86 -13.82 -2.05
CA THR A 40 8.76 -13.94 -3.52
C THR A 40 7.42 -14.56 -3.94
N ARG A 41 6.50 -14.75 -2.99
CA ARG A 41 5.23 -15.42 -3.22
C ARG A 41 4.26 -14.53 -4.00
N GLY A 42 3.49 -15.17 -4.87
CA GLY A 42 2.44 -14.53 -5.65
C GLY A 42 2.80 -14.30 -7.12
N ARG A 43 1.88 -13.65 -7.83
CA ARG A 43 2.03 -13.40 -9.27
C ARG A 43 3.00 -12.24 -9.52
N LYS A 44 3.96 -12.47 -10.41
CA LYS A 44 4.88 -11.42 -10.86
C LYS A 44 4.13 -10.24 -11.47
N ARG A 45 4.62 -9.04 -11.19
CA ARG A 45 4.07 -7.79 -11.71
C ARG A 45 4.29 -7.71 -13.22
N LYS A 46 3.33 -7.11 -13.94
CA LYS A 46 3.47 -6.80 -15.36
C LYS A 46 4.46 -5.65 -15.62
N THR A 47 4.63 -4.74 -14.65
CA THR A 47 5.56 -3.62 -14.76
C THR A 47 6.95 -4.02 -14.28
N THR A 48 7.97 -3.46 -14.93
CA THR A 48 9.35 -3.54 -14.45
C THR A 48 9.70 -2.36 -13.56
N ILE A 49 10.73 -2.50 -12.72
CA ILE A 49 11.22 -1.42 -11.85
C ILE A 49 11.60 -0.17 -12.66
N LYS A 50 12.14 -0.35 -13.88
CA LYS A 50 12.49 0.75 -14.78
C LYS A 50 11.25 1.52 -15.26
N MET A 51 10.16 0.83 -15.57
CA MET A 51 8.89 1.46 -15.96
C MET A 51 8.29 2.25 -14.80
N ASP A 52 8.27 1.66 -13.60
CA ASP A 52 7.73 2.32 -12.41
C ASP A 52 8.51 3.60 -12.09
N ARG A 53 9.84 3.58 -12.25
CA ARG A 53 10.68 4.80 -12.12
C ARG A 53 10.36 5.86 -13.18
N ARG A 54 10.05 5.49 -14.42
CA ARG A 54 9.64 6.43 -15.48
C ARG A 54 8.30 7.09 -15.14
N ILE A 55 7.32 6.30 -14.70
CA ILE A 55 6.00 6.78 -14.25
C ILE A 55 6.17 7.80 -13.12
N THR A 56 6.94 7.45 -12.08
CA THR A 56 7.19 8.32 -10.92
C THR A 56 7.91 9.61 -11.31
N ARG A 57 8.89 9.54 -12.23
CA ARG A 57 9.59 10.74 -12.70
C ARG A 57 8.67 11.70 -13.44
N MET A 58 7.82 11.19 -14.33
CA MET A 58 6.84 12.02 -15.05
C MET A 58 5.83 12.65 -14.11
N ALA A 59 5.29 11.88 -13.16
CA ALA A 59 4.32 12.40 -12.20
C ALA A 59 4.92 13.49 -11.29
N LYS A 60 6.22 13.41 -10.98
CA LYS A 60 6.92 14.47 -10.23
C LYS A 60 7.18 15.71 -11.08
N ALA A 61 7.51 15.54 -12.36
CA ALA A 61 7.74 16.66 -13.27
C ALA A 61 6.45 17.43 -13.57
N GLN A 62 5.31 16.74 -13.65
CA GLN A 62 4.00 17.31 -13.95
C GLN A 62 2.97 16.83 -12.92
N PRO A 63 2.78 17.54 -11.80
CA PRO A 63 1.93 17.07 -10.69
C PRO A 63 0.43 16.97 -11.05
N MET A 64 -0.02 17.64 -12.11
CA MET A 64 -1.43 17.61 -12.57
C MET A 64 -1.68 16.64 -13.73
N ILE A 65 -0.68 15.87 -14.15
CA ILE A 65 -0.84 14.93 -15.26
C ILE A 65 -1.81 13.80 -14.91
N SER A 66 -2.69 13.42 -15.85
CA SER A 66 -3.62 12.32 -15.66
C SER A 66 -2.94 10.96 -15.89
N SER A 67 -3.48 9.90 -15.26
CA SER A 67 -2.97 8.54 -15.46
C SER A 67 -3.13 8.02 -16.89
N ARG A 68 -4.10 8.57 -17.65
CA ARG A 68 -4.27 8.26 -19.08
C ARG A 68 -3.11 8.85 -19.88
N MET A 69 -2.85 10.14 -19.68
CA MET A 69 -1.73 10.84 -20.32
C MET A 69 -0.39 10.17 -20.02
N ILE A 70 -0.11 9.76 -18.78
CA ILE A 70 1.13 9.05 -18.45
C ILE A 70 1.27 7.73 -19.24
N LYS A 71 0.18 6.98 -19.39
CA LYS A 71 0.20 5.72 -20.14
C LYS A 71 0.53 5.99 -21.61
N ASP A 72 -0.11 6.99 -22.19
CA ASP A 72 -0.01 7.31 -23.61
C ASP A 72 1.36 7.93 -23.94
N SER A 73 1.85 8.88 -23.13
CA SER A 73 3.17 9.49 -23.30
C SER A 73 4.35 8.52 -23.12
N LEU A 74 4.18 7.47 -22.32
CA LEU A 74 5.22 6.45 -22.10
C LEU A 74 4.98 5.18 -22.93
N GLU A 75 3.90 5.14 -23.72
CA GLU A 75 3.43 4.01 -24.54
C GLU A 75 3.46 2.69 -23.77
N LEU A 76 2.92 2.69 -22.53
CA LEU A 76 3.03 1.53 -21.67
C LEU A 76 2.05 0.43 -22.08
N PRO A 77 2.49 -0.84 -22.17
CA PRO A 77 1.61 -1.99 -22.46
C PRO A 77 0.83 -2.44 -21.22
N VAL A 78 0.37 -1.50 -20.40
CA VAL A 78 -0.37 -1.75 -19.15
C VAL A 78 -1.64 -0.92 -19.10
N SER A 79 -2.62 -1.37 -18.34
CA SER A 79 -3.87 -0.63 -18.16
C SER A 79 -3.64 0.65 -17.35
N THR A 80 -4.49 1.65 -17.59
CA THR A 80 -4.50 2.93 -16.85
C THR A 80 -4.69 2.74 -15.34
N VAL A 81 -5.47 1.73 -14.95
CA VAL A 81 -5.66 1.32 -13.54
C VAL A 81 -4.34 0.86 -12.91
N THR A 82 -3.50 0.15 -13.66
CA THR A 82 -2.18 -0.28 -13.18
C THR A 82 -1.27 0.91 -12.95
N VAL A 83 -1.26 1.89 -13.85
CA VAL A 83 -0.50 3.15 -13.69
C VAL A 83 -0.98 3.89 -12.44
N ARG A 84 -2.30 4.03 -12.24
CA ARG A 84 -2.86 4.65 -11.03
C ARG A 84 -2.36 3.95 -9.78
N ARG A 85 -2.41 2.62 -9.73
CA ARG A 85 -1.93 1.83 -8.58
C ARG A 85 -0.44 2.08 -8.29
N ARG A 86 0.40 2.22 -9.32
CA ARG A 86 1.83 2.56 -9.14
C ARG A 86 2.03 3.94 -8.55
N LEU A 87 1.23 4.91 -8.96
CA LEU A 87 1.23 6.24 -8.38
C LEU A 87 0.77 6.21 -6.91
N CYS A 88 -0.24 5.39 -6.57
CA CYS A 88 -0.66 5.18 -5.17
C CYS A 88 0.46 4.59 -4.32
N GLU A 89 1.11 3.54 -4.81
CA GLU A 89 2.22 2.86 -4.14
C GLU A 89 3.44 3.79 -3.95
N ALA A 90 3.59 4.80 -4.82
CA ALA A 90 4.62 5.83 -4.73
C ALA A 90 4.19 7.07 -3.94
N ASN A 91 2.99 7.07 -3.35
CA ASN A 91 2.39 8.22 -2.63
C ASN A 91 2.24 9.50 -3.48
N LEU A 92 2.20 9.39 -4.80
CA LEU A 92 2.04 10.51 -5.73
C LEU A 92 0.59 10.60 -6.19
N PHE A 93 -0.27 11.15 -5.34
CA PHE A 93 -1.66 11.42 -5.71
C PHE A 93 -1.89 12.88 -6.04
N THR A 94 -2.59 13.08 -7.15
CA THR A 94 -2.94 14.38 -7.74
C THR A 94 -4.25 14.96 -7.19
N ARG A 95 -4.90 14.30 -6.22
CA ARG A 95 -6.09 14.85 -5.54
C ARG A 95 -5.65 15.73 -4.38
N ILE A 96 -4.80 16.71 -4.66
CA ILE A 96 -4.62 17.85 -3.77
C ILE A 96 -5.95 18.61 -3.87
N PRO A 97 -6.71 18.77 -2.77
CA PRO A 97 -7.92 19.57 -2.80
C PRO A 97 -7.56 20.97 -3.31
N ARG A 98 -8.28 21.45 -4.33
CA ARG A 98 -8.13 22.84 -4.81
C ARG A 98 -8.50 23.74 -3.65
N GLU A 99 -7.53 24.52 -3.17
CA GLU A 99 -7.63 25.56 -2.13
C GLU A 99 -9.03 25.69 -1.53
N THR A 100 -9.33 24.85 -0.55
CA THR A 100 -10.38 25.19 0.38
C THR A 100 -9.73 26.11 1.40
N TRP A 101 -9.99 27.40 1.26
CA TRP A 101 -9.85 28.48 2.25
C TRP A 101 -10.14 28.10 3.72
N TRP A 102 -10.71 26.93 3.99
CA TRP A 102 -11.04 26.38 5.31
C TRP A 102 -10.05 25.33 5.89
N LEU A 103 -9.04 24.86 5.15
CA LEU A 103 -8.19 23.73 5.61
C LEU A 103 -6.93 24.12 6.42
N HIS A 104 -6.83 25.33 6.95
CA HIS A 104 -5.76 25.66 7.90
C HIS A 104 -5.91 24.97 9.26
N THR A 105 -7.09 24.45 9.60
CA THR A 105 -7.38 23.89 10.94
C THR A 105 -7.24 22.37 11.01
N PHE A 106 -7.16 21.68 9.88
CA PHE A 106 -7.14 20.22 9.86
C PHE A 106 -5.95 19.69 9.09
N HIS A 107 -4.87 19.46 9.83
CA HIS A 107 -3.76 18.60 9.41
C HIS A 107 -4.27 17.14 9.32
N VAL A 108 -5.20 16.85 8.40
CA VAL A 108 -5.65 15.48 8.13
C VAL A 108 -4.69 14.86 7.14
N CYS A 109 -3.62 14.34 7.71
CA CYS A 109 -3.01 13.12 7.24
C CYS A 109 -4.10 12.08 6.93
N PHE A 110 -4.59 11.99 5.69
CA PHE A 110 -5.20 10.75 5.21
C PHE A 110 -4.08 9.76 4.82
N ILE A 111 -3.25 9.48 5.83
CA ILE A 111 -2.35 8.33 5.84
C ILE A 111 -3.27 7.13 6.04
N HIS A 112 -3.32 6.24 5.05
CA HIS A 112 -3.60 4.81 5.21
C HIS A 112 -4.80 4.40 6.09
N LEU A 113 -5.89 3.91 5.48
CA LEU A 113 -6.63 2.79 6.07
C LEU A 113 -6.71 1.62 5.08
N PRO A 114 -6.20 0.43 5.43
CA PRO A 114 -6.32 -0.75 4.62
C PRO A 114 -7.66 -1.44 4.93
N SER A 115 -8.45 -1.69 3.88
CA SER A 115 -9.59 -2.60 3.89
C SER A 115 -10.80 -2.25 4.78
N VAL A 116 -11.89 -2.93 4.43
CA VAL A 116 -13.18 -3.07 5.11
C VAL A 116 -14.23 -1.97 4.85
N CYS A 117 -15.30 -2.44 4.22
CA CYS A 117 -16.64 -1.89 4.14
C CYS A 117 -17.02 -1.04 5.36
N SER A 118 -17.58 0.14 5.12
CA SER A 118 -18.73 0.65 5.88
C SER A 118 -19.36 1.83 5.13
N ARG A 119 -20.63 1.63 4.77
CA ARG A 119 -21.55 2.59 4.18
C ARG A 119 -21.70 3.77 5.16
N PRO A 120 -21.52 5.05 4.75
CA PRO A 120 -21.82 6.14 5.65
C PRO A 120 -23.34 6.23 5.83
N LEU A 121 -23.80 6.00 7.07
CA LEU A 121 -25.12 6.38 7.53
C LEU A 121 -25.23 7.91 7.43
N ILE A 122 -26.15 8.39 6.59
CA ILE A 122 -26.52 9.80 6.51
C ILE A 122 -27.30 10.12 7.79
N LEU A 123 -26.73 10.95 8.66
CA LEU A 123 -27.42 11.51 9.82
C LEU A 123 -27.46 13.04 9.68
N GLY A 124 -28.68 13.57 9.68
CA GLY A 124 -29.00 14.91 10.16
C GLY A 124 -28.84 16.06 9.16
N ALA A 125 -29.92 16.36 8.43
CA ALA A 125 -30.14 17.70 7.91
C ALA A 125 -30.40 18.69 9.07
N PRO A 126 -29.93 19.94 8.98
CA PRO A 126 -30.58 21.06 9.63
C PRO A 126 -31.22 21.95 8.57
N SER A 127 -32.55 22.01 8.67
CA SER A 127 -33.46 23.01 8.13
C SER A 127 -33.23 24.38 8.77
N ALA A 128 -33.09 25.43 7.96
CA ALA A 128 -33.52 26.81 8.20
C ALA A 128 -33.17 27.65 6.96
N LEU A 129 -34.12 27.94 6.06
CA LEU A 129 -34.86 29.20 6.02
C LEU A 129 -33.98 30.46 6.04
N ALA A 130 -33.55 30.89 4.85
CA ALA A 130 -33.56 32.31 4.45
C ALA A 130 -33.32 32.41 2.93
N SER A 131 -34.34 32.88 2.21
CA SER A 131 -34.26 33.55 0.91
C SER A 131 -35.22 34.75 1.02
N PRO A 132 -35.24 35.76 0.12
CA PRO A 132 -34.49 35.93 -1.13
C PRO A 132 -33.96 37.39 -1.31
N CYS A 133 -33.55 37.72 -2.55
CA CYS A 133 -33.48 39.03 -3.23
C CYS A 133 -32.06 39.31 -3.73
N LEU A 134 -31.73 39.61 -4.99
CA LEU A 134 -32.30 39.55 -6.36
C LEU A 134 -31.05 39.74 -7.28
N PRO A 135 -31.04 39.30 -8.56
CA PRO A 135 -29.88 39.38 -9.47
C PRO A 135 -29.76 40.76 -10.18
N PRO A 136 -28.68 41.01 -10.96
CA PRO A 136 -28.15 42.35 -11.23
C PRO A 136 -28.73 43.06 -12.47
N ASP A 137 -28.54 44.39 -12.47
CA ASP A 137 -28.62 45.44 -13.50
C ASP A 137 -29.82 45.48 -14.47
#